data_AF-A0A504J9S1-F1
#
_entry.id   AF-A0A504J9S1-F1
#
_cell.length_a   1.000
_cell.length_b   1.000
_cell.length_c   1.000
_cell.angle_alpha   90.00
_cell.angle_beta   90.00
_cell.angle_gamma   90.00
#
_symmetry.space_group_name_H-M   'P 1'
#
loop_
_entity.id
_entity.type
_entity.pdbx_description
1 polymer ?
#
loop_
_entity_poly.entity_id
_entity_poly.type
_entity_poly.pdbx_seq_one_letter_code
_entity_poly.pdbx_strand_id
1 'polypeptide(L)'
;MKTGASRGAVIGRYERQEITPSVEIANKIAKALEVSLDYLVGNASTVVKDKKILERIEAIADMPADNQNQIFNVIDALIRDYNAKKAYS
;
A
#
# COMPACT_ATOMS: atom_id res chain seq x y z
N MET A 1 30.91 6.76 -19.81
CA MET A 1 29.71 5.89 -19.82
C MET A 1 29.96 4.69 -18.90
N LYS A 2 29.64 4.80 -17.59
CA LYS A 2 29.84 3.74 -16.56
C LYS A 2 28.68 3.64 -15.56
N THR A 3 27.53 4.26 -15.86
CA THR A 3 26.48 4.52 -14.85
C THR A 3 25.45 3.39 -14.70
N GLY A 4 25.31 2.48 -15.69
CA GLY A 4 24.34 1.38 -15.64
C GLY A 4 24.77 0.19 -14.77
N ALA A 5 26.02 -0.25 -14.90
CA ALA A 5 26.54 -1.42 -14.18
C ALA A 5 26.63 -1.19 -12.66
N SER A 6 26.99 0.03 -12.24
CA SER A 6 27.04 0.40 -10.81
C SER A 6 25.65 0.43 -10.16
N ARG A 7 24.62 0.89 -10.89
CA ARG A 7 23.24 0.93 -10.38
C ARG A 7 22.65 -0.48 -10.20
N GLY A 8 22.87 -1.38 -11.16
CA GLY A 8 22.43 -2.78 -11.05
C GLY A 8 23.11 -3.51 -9.89
N ALA A 9 24.41 -3.29 -9.69
CA ALA A 9 25.14 -3.86 -8.55
C ALA A 9 24.54 -3.41 -7.21
N VAL A 10 24.23 -2.12 -7.06
CA VAL A 10 23.66 -1.56 -5.82
C VAL A 10 22.26 -2.13 -5.53
N ILE A 11 21.40 -2.25 -6.53
CA ILE A 11 20.05 -2.84 -6.36
C ILE A 11 20.15 -4.29 -5.87
N GLY A 12 21.02 -5.09 -6.50
CA GLY A 12 21.20 -6.48 -6.07
C GLY A 12 21.70 -6.61 -4.62
N ARG A 13 22.45 -5.62 -4.11
CA ARG A 13 22.86 -5.60 -2.70
C ARG A 13 21.70 -5.25 -1.75
N TYR A 14 20.72 -4.45 -2.19
CA TYR A 14 19.47 -4.25 -1.43
C TYR A 14 18.65 -5.53 -1.34
N GLU A 15 18.49 -6.24 -2.46
CA GLU A 15 17.71 -7.49 -2.53
C GLU A 15 18.31 -8.60 -1.66
N ARG A 16 19.64 -8.64 -1.51
CA ARG A 16 20.37 -9.58 -0.64
C ARG A 16 20.60 -9.07 0.78
N GLN A 17 20.02 -7.93 1.16
CA GLN A 17 20.14 -7.32 2.49
C GLN A 17 21.58 -7.00 2.92
N GLU A 18 22.52 -6.91 1.98
CA GLU A 18 23.92 -6.56 2.28
C GLU A 18 24.09 -5.09 2.67
N ILE A 19 23.18 -4.24 2.19
CA ILE A 19 23.06 -2.82 2.54
C ILE A 19 21.59 -2.42 2.60
N THR A 20 21.28 -1.43 3.43
CA THR A 20 19.93 -0.86 3.54
C THR A 20 19.84 0.41 2.66
N PRO A 21 18.79 0.56 1.84
CA PRO A 21 18.58 1.81 1.12
C PRO A 21 18.31 2.96 2.11
N SER A 22 18.77 4.17 1.78
CA SER A 22 18.30 5.35 2.50
C SER A 22 16.79 5.54 2.30
N VAL A 23 16.13 6.27 3.20
CA VAL A 23 14.69 6.58 3.08
C VAL A 23 14.37 7.22 1.73
N GLU A 24 15.25 8.09 1.22
CA GLU A 24 15.07 8.74 -0.09
C GLU A 24 15.11 7.72 -1.24
N ILE A 25 16.04 6.75 -1.21
CA ILE A 25 16.16 5.71 -2.23
C ILE A 25 14.98 4.76 -2.15
N ALA A 26 14.59 4.33 -0.94
CA ALA A 26 13.42 3.49 -0.73
C ALA A 26 12.14 4.16 -1.26
N ASN A 27 11.96 5.46 -1.02
CA ASN A 27 10.83 6.23 -1.55
C ASN A 27 10.84 6.28 -3.09
N LYS A 28 12.00 6.46 -3.72
CA LYS A 28 12.12 6.43 -5.20
C LYS A 28 11.78 5.05 -5.76
N ILE A 29 12.21 3.98 -5.11
CA ILE A 29 11.86 2.60 -5.49
C ILE A 29 10.35 2.37 -5.34
N ALA A 30 9.76 2.77 -4.21
CA ALA A 30 8.33 2.64 -3.94
C ALA A 30 7.49 3.33 -5.02
N LYS A 31 7.84 4.58 -5.36
CA LYS A 31 7.21 5.33 -6.46
C LYS A 31 7.34 4.65 -7.82
N ALA A 32 8.53 4.15 -8.14
CA ALA A 32 8.78 3.46 -9.41
C ALA A 32 8.00 2.13 -9.54
N LEU A 33 7.76 1.45 -8.42
CA LEU A 33 6.96 0.22 -8.34
C LEU A 33 5.47 0.49 -8.11
N GLU A 34 5.08 1.76 -8.02
CA GLU A 34 3.70 2.19 -7.75
C GLU A 34 3.10 1.61 -6.45
N VAL A 35 3.92 1.45 -5.41
CA VAL A 35 3.51 0.98 -4.08
C VAL A 35 3.81 2.04 -3.02
N SER A 36 3.20 1.93 -1.84
CA SER A 36 3.59 2.77 -0.70
C SER A 36 4.96 2.35 -0.15
N LEU A 37 5.64 3.29 0.51
CA LEU A 37 6.91 3.00 1.19
C LEU A 37 6.74 1.91 2.26
N ASP A 38 5.65 1.96 3.01
CA ASP A 38 5.34 1.00 4.07
C ASP A 38 5.07 -0.40 3.51
N TYR A 39 4.46 -0.48 2.32
CA TYR A 39 4.33 -1.74 1.59
C TYR A 39 5.69 -2.25 1.10
N LEU A 40 6.53 -1.37 0.55
CA LEU A 40 7.86 -1.75 0.05
C LEU A 40 8.73 -2.39 1.14
N VAL A 41 8.64 -1.90 2.38
CA VAL A 41 9.41 -2.43 3.51
C VAL A 41 8.73 -3.59 4.24
N GLY A 42 7.56 -4.05 3.77
CA GLY A 42 6.85 -5.21 4.31
C GLY A 42 6.01 -4.94 5.57
N ASN A 43 5.74 -3.67 5.88
CA ASN A 43 4.97 -3.27 7.06
C ASN A 43 3.48 -3.03 6.76
N ALA A 44 3.10 -2.86 5.48
CA ALA A 44 1.71 -2.63 5.08
C ALA A 44 1.03 -3.88 4.48
N SER A 45 -0.29 -3.95 4.62
CA SER A 45 -1.11 -4.97 3.97
C SER A 45 -1.24 -4.75 2.46
N THR A 46 -1.61 -5.80 1.72
CA THR A 46 -1.81 -5.77 0.25
C THR A 46 -2.81 -4.69 -0.22
N VAL A 47 -3.70 -4.25 0.67
CA VAL A 47 -4.70 -3.20 0.40
C VAL A 47 -4.04 -1.88 -0.03
N VAL A 48 -2.87 -1.56 0.52
CA VAL A 48 -2.17 -0.28 0.26
C VAL A 48 -1.56 -0.21 -1.15
N LYS A 49 -1.54 -1.31 -1.91
CA LYS A 49 -1.06 -1.32 -3.31
C LYS A 49 -2.12 -0.92 -4.32
N ASP A 50 -3.40 -1.12 -4.02
CA ASP A 50 -4.47 -0.82 -4.96
C ASP A 50 -4.79 0.68 -4.91
N LYS A 51 -4.28 1.43 -5.90
CA LYS A 51 -4.50 2.87 -6.02
C LYS A 51 -5.99 3.26 -5.98
N LYS A 52 -6.88 2.44 -6.56
CA LYS A 52 -8.32 2.75 -6.56
C LYS A 52 -8.94 2.60 -5.19
N ILE A 53 -8.47 1.64 -4.39
CA ILE A 53 -8.90 1.50 -3.00
C ILE A 53 -8.38 2.67 -2.18
N LEU A 54 -7.11 3.05 -2.38
CA LEU A 54 -6.49 4.17 -1.68
C LEU A 54 -7.24 5.48 -1.97
N GLU A 55 -7.51 5.80 -3.24
CA GLU A 55 -8.26 7.00 -3.64
C GLU A 55 -9.64 7.08 -2.97
N ARG A 56 -10.33 5.94 -2.83
CA ARG A 56 -11.63 5.89 -2.13
C ARG A 56 -11.50 6.15 -0.64
N ILE A 57 -10.47 5.60 0.00
CA ILE A 57 -10.21 5.81 1.43
C ILE A 57 -9.88 7.28 1.69
N GLU A 58 -9.01 7.87 0.87
CA GLU A 58 -8.68 9.30 0.94
C GLU A 58 -9.92 10.16 0.76
N ALA A 59 -10.74 9.87 -0.26
CA ALA A 59 -11.99 10.59 -0.49
C ALA A 59 -12.97 10.48 0.69
N ILE A 60 -13.06 9.33 1.37
CA ILE A 60 -13.88 9.16 2.58
C ILE A 60 -13.31 10.01 3.73
N ALA A 61 -11.99 10.00 3.94
CA ALA A 61 -11.33 10.72 5.02
C ALA A 61 -11.54 12.24 4.94
N ASP A 62 -11.69 12.78 3.72
CA ASP A 62 -11.92 14.20 3.46
C ASP A 62 -13.39 14.64 3.61
N MET A 63 -14.33 13.71 3.85
CA MET A 63 -15.76 14.04 4.00
C MET A 63 -16.11 14.62 5.39
N PRO A 64 -17.24 15.32 5.54
CA PRO A 64 -17.79 15.63 6.86
C PRO A 64 -18.08 14.37 7.67
N ALA A 65 -17.93 14.45 9.00
CA ALA A 65 -18.07 13.30 9.90
C ALA A 65 -19.38 12.52 9.73
N ASP A 66 -20.50 13.22 9.51
CA ASP A 66 -21.80 12.57 9.33
C ASP A 66 -21.85 11.71 8.06
N ASN A 67 -21.24 12.17 6.97
CA ASN A 67 -21.13 11.42 5.71
C ASN A 67 -20.20 10.21 5.88
N GLN A 68 -19.07 10.37 6.59
CA GLN A 68 -18.17 9.26 6.89
C GLN A 68 -18.90 8.16 7.67
N ASN A 69 -19.62 8.54 8.72
CA ASN A 69 -20.37 7.61 9.57
C ASN A 69 -21.43 6.83 8.76
N GLN A 70 -22.12 7.49 7.83
CA GLN A 70 -23.07 6.80 6.94
C GLN A 70 -22.37 5.75 6.06
N ILE A 71 -21.23 6.10 5.48
CA ILE A 71 -20.45 5.17 4.64
C ILE A 71 -19.95 3.98 5.48
N PHE A 72 -19.38 4.24 6.66
CA PHE A 72 -18.89 3.18 7.54
C PHE A 72 -19.99 2.20 7.94
N ASN A 73 -21.18 2.71 8.27
CA ASN A 73 -22.34 1.85 8.58
C ASN A 73 -22.70 0.91 7.43
N VAL A 74 -22.65 1.38 6.18
CA VAL A 74 -22.95 0.55 5.00
C VAL A 74 -21.84 -0.47 4.77
N ILE A 75 -20.57 -0.06 4.85
CA ILE A 75 -19.42 -0.95 4.70
C ILE A 75 -19.47 -2.08 5.74
N ASP A 76 -19.70 -1.74 7.01
CA ASP A 76 -19.77 -2.70 8.11
C ASP A 76 -20.92 -3.69 7.93
N ALA A 77 -22.09 -3.21 7.47
CA ALA A 77 -23.22 -4.07 7.17
C ALA A 77 -22.91 -5.09 6.06
N LEU A 78 -22.24 -4.66 4.99
CA LEU A 78 -21.86 -5.52 3.86
C LEU A 78 -20.78 -6.53 4.26
N ILE A 79 -19.77 -6.11 5.03
CA ILE A 79 -18.73 -7.01 5.54
C ILE A 79 -19.35 -8.09 6.45
N ARG A 80 -20.25 -7.68 7.34
CA ARG A 80 -20.97 -8.61 8.22
C ARG A 80 -21.78 -9.64 7.43
N ASP A 81 -22.55 -9.19 6.42
CA ASP A 81 -23.34 -10.08 5.57
C ASP A 81 -22.46 -11.07 4.79
N TYR A 82 -21.36 -10.59 4.21
CA TYR A 82 -20.40 -11.44 3.52
C TYR A 82 -19.80 -12.53 4.43
N ASN A 83 -19.36 -12.14 5.64
CA ASN A 83 -18.79 -13.08 6.61
C ASN A 83 -19.84 -14.09 7.12
N ALA A 84 -21.07 -13.65 7.34
CA ALA A 84 -22.18 -14.53 7.71
C ALA A 84 -22.43 -15.57 6.62
N LYS A 85 -22.56 -15.15 5.36
CA LYS A 85 -22.74 -16.07 4.22
C LYS A 85 -21.64 -17.12 4.14
N LYS A 86 -20.38 -16.70 4.32
CA LYS A 86 -19.22 -17.61 4.32
C LYS A 86 -19.24 -18.63 5.46
N ALA A 87 -19.81 -18.29 6.62
CA ALA A 87 -19.87 -19.18 7.77
C ALA A 87 -21.00 -20.22 7.69
N TYR A 88 -22.07 -19.94 6.92
CA TYR A 88 -23.21 -20.83 6.71
C TYR A 88 -23.11 -21.66 5.42
N SER A 89 -22.02 -21.52 4.67
CA SER A 89 -21.72 -22.22 3.41
C SER A 89 -20.59 -23.22 3.56
#